data_AF-A0A7Y2G0M0-F1
#
_entry.id   AF-A0A7Y2G0M0-F1
#
_cell.length_a   1.000
_cell.length_b   1.000
_cell.length_c   1.000
_cell.angle_alpha   90.00
_cell.angle_beta   90.00
_cell.angle_gamma   90.00
#
_symmetry.space_group_name_H-M   'P 1'
#
loop_
_entity.id
_entity.type
_entity.pdbx_description
1 polymer ?
#
loop_
_entity_poly.entity_id
_entity_poly.type
_entity_poly.pdbx_seq_one_letter_code
_entity_poly.pdbx_strand_id
1 'polypeptide(L)'
;MNSQTWIIAQREYFQRLKSKAFIITTAIGPIILLLLIAAPIAVAVFATDETERVVAVVDESGQLSDYLRLPPTFVVDWRTRTVDSLRSMVDSGSLSGYLVLPASLLSGDGEASFYSKGGGGILVGEALSHAVTTA
;
A
#
# COMPACT_ATOMS: atom_id res chain seq x y z
N MET A 1 -22.75 50.46 18.00
CA MET A 1 -23.48 49.79 16.90
C MET A 1 -24.97 50.03 17.14
N ASN A 2 -25.70 50.65 16.22
CA ASN A 2 -27.13 50.95 16.44
C ASN A 2 -27.96 49.66 16.37
N SER A 3 -28.97 49.54 17.23
CA SER A 3 -29.88 48.37 17.27
C SER A 3 -30.55 48.08 15.92
N GLN A 4 -30.78 49.13 15.13
CA GLN A 4 -31.37 49.08 13.79
C GLN A 4 -30.51 48.29 12.78
N THR A 5 -29.18 48.53 12.75
CA THR A 5 -28.28 47.84 11.81
C THR A 5 -28.18 46.34 12.09
N TRP A 6 -28.27 45.94 13.36
CA TRP A 6 -28.26 44.54 13.76
C TRP A 6 -29.49 43.77 13.25
N ILE A 7 -30.68 44.37 13.40
CA ILE A 7 -31.94 43.75 12.96
C ILE A 7 -31.97 43.54 11.45
N ILE A 8 -31.47 44.53 10.68
CA ILE A 8 -31.40 44.45 9.23
C ILE A 8 -30.43 43.34 8.79
N ALA A 9 -29.23 43.30 9.38
CA ALA A 9 -28.24 42.27 9.08
C ALA A 9 -28.76 40.85 9.37
N GLN A 10 -29.47 40.67 10.49
CA GLN A 10 -30.06 39.38 10.85
C GLN A 10 -31.10 38.92 9.81
N ARG A 11 -32.03 39.79 9.40
CA ARG A 11 -33.03 39.45 8.38
C ARG A 11 -32.40 39.07 7.05
N GLU A 12 -31.45 39.89 6.60
CA GLU A 12 -30.74 39.67 5.33
C GLU A 12 -29.95 38.36 5.35
N TYR A 13 -29.28 38.04 6.46
CA TYR A 13 -28.57 36.77 6.64
C TYR A 13 -29.51 35.57 6.49
N PHE A 14 -30.64 35.55 7.21
CA PHE A 14 -31.61 34.46 7.11
C PHE A 14 -32.27 34.37 5.73
N GLN A 15 -32.48 35.49 5.04
CA GLN A 15 -32.98 35.49 3.66
C GLN A 15 -31.96 34.86 2.69
N ARG A 16 -30.67 35.18 2.84
CA ARG A 16 -29.60 34.62 2.00
C ARG A 16 -29.38 33.14 2.28
N LEU A 17 -29.34 32.72 3.54
CA LEU A 17 -29.18 31.32 3.94
C LEU A 17 -30.28 30.40 3.38
N LYS A 18 -31.52 30.89 3.34
CA LYS A 18 -32.67 30.13 2.83
C LYS A 18 -32.79 30.16 1.31
N SER A 19 -31.95 30.95 0.64
CA SER A 19 -31.96 31.00 -0.82
C SER A 19 -31.48 29.66 -1.40
N LYS A 20 -32.12 29.23 -2.49
CA LYS A 20 -31.75 27.98 -3.17
C LYS A 20 -30.29 28.00 -3.63
N ALA A 21 -29.84 29.15 -4.16
CA ALA A 21 -28.47 29.32 -4.61
C ALA A 21 -27.45 29.09 -3.47
N PHE A 22 -27.69 29.68 -2.29
CA PHE A 22 -26.81 29.49 -1.14
C PHE A 22 -26.75 28.03 -0.67
N ILE A 23 -27.89 27.36 -0.56
CA ILE A 23 -27.93 25.95 -0.12
C ILE A 23 -27.22 25.05 -1.13
N ILE A 24 -27.47 25.25 -2.43
CA ILE A 24 -26.84 24.47 -3.50
C ILE A 24 -25.32 24.64 -3.47
N THR A 25 -24.82 25.87 -3.47
CA THR A 25 -23.36 26.12 -3.50
C THR A 25 -22.68 25.65 -2.22
N THR A 26 -23.34 25.81 -1.07
CA THR A 26 -22.82 25.34 0.22
C THR A 26 -22.78 23.83 0.31
N ALA A 27 -23.73 23.11 -0.30
CA ALA A 27 -23.73 21.64 -0.34
C ALA A 27 -22.71 21.08 -1.35
N ILE A 28 -22.47 21.78 -2.46
CA ILE A 28 -21.51 21.36 -3.49
C ILE A 28 -20.09 21.24 -2.91
N GLY A 29 -19.66 22.19 -2.07
CA GLY A 29 -18.32 22.18 -1.48
C GLY A 29 -17.99 20.88 -0.72
N PRO A 30 -18.77 20.50 0.30
CA PRO A 30 -18.63 19.23 1.02
C PRO A 30 -18.74 17.99 0.13
N ILE A 31 -19.64 18.00 -0.86
CA ILE A 31 -19.79 16.87 -1.80
C ILE A 31 -18.51 16.70 -2.64
N ILE A 32 -17.97 17.78 -3.19
CA ILE A 32 -16.71 17.75 -3.93
C ILE A 32 -15.58 17.26 -3.03
N LEU A 33 -15.50 17.74 -1.77
CA LEU A 33 -14.50 17.28 -0.81
C LEU A 33 -14.61 15.77 -0.56
N LEU A 34 -15.83 15.25 -0.35
CA LEU A 34 -16.06 13.82 -0.18
C LEU A 34 -15.64 13.03 -1.42
N LEU A 35 -15.94 13.51 -2.62
CA LEU A 35 -15.52 12.87 -3.86
C LEU A 35 -13.99 12.87 -4.04
N LEU A 36 -13.33 13.98 -3.70
CA LEU A 36 -11.86 14.08 -3.77
C LEU A 36 -11.18 13.12 -2.79
N ILE A 37 -11.75 12.89 -1.60
CA ILE A 37 -11.24 11.92 -0.63
C ILE A 37 -11.59 10.49 -1.06
N ALA A 38 -12.81 10.26 -1.53
CA ALA A 38 -13.29 8.93 -1.92
C ALA A 38 -12.60 8.41 -3.19
N ALA A 39 -12.27 9.27 -4.15
CA ALA A 39 -11.66 8.88 -5.41
C ALA A 39 -10.34 8.08 -5.25
N PRO A 40 -9.30 8.56 -4.54
CA PRO A 40 -8.08 7.79 -4.34
C PRO A 40 -8.32 6.52 -3.50
N ILE A 41 -9.24 6.56 -2.53
CA ILE A 41 -9.60 5.38 -1.73
C ILE A 41 -10.24 4.31 -2.62
N ALA A 42 -11.18 4.70 -3.49
CA ALA A 42 -11.81 3.81 -4.43
C ALA A 42 -10.78 3.20 -5.38
N VAL A 43 -9.90 4.02 -5.96
CA VAL A 43 -8.79 3.55 -6.79
C VAL A 43 -7.91 2.55 -6.03
N ALA A 44 -7.54 2.85 -4.78
CA ALA A 44 -6.72 1.95 -3.98
C ALA A 44 -7.40 0.61 -3.68
N VAL A 45 -8.69 0.63 -3.33
CA VAL A 45 -9.47 -0.59 -3.07
C VAL A 45 -9.60 -1.43 -4.34
N PHE A 46 -9.94 -0.81 -5.47
CA PHE A 46 -10.06 -1.53 -6.74
C PHE A 46 -8.71 -1.94 -7.34
N ALA A 47 -7.61 -1.29 -6.97
CA ALA A 47 -6.25 -1.65 -7.39
C ALA A 47 -5.62 -2.73 -6.49
N THR A 48 -6.23 -3.05 -5.35
CA THR A 48 -5.78 -4.15 -4.50
C THR A 48 -6.45 -5.42 -5.01
N ASP A 49 -5.92 -5.98 -6.11
CA ASP A 49 -6.31 -7.33 -6.51
C ASP A 49 -6.06 -8.27 -5.31
N GLU A 50 -7.08 -9.04 -4.94
CA GLU A 50 -7.06 -10.06 -3.87
C GLU A 50 -6.15 -11.26 -4.23
N THR A 51 -5.18 -11.09 -5.11
CA THR A 51 -4.11 -12.06 -5.26
C THR A 51 -3.34 -12.08 -3.94
N GLU A 52 -3.55 -13.15 -3.16
CA GLU A 52 -2.62 -13.60 -2.12
C GLU A 52 -1.22 -13.22 -2.56
N ARG A 53 -0.50 -12.42 -1.76
CA ARG A 53 0.79 -11.87 -2.17
C ARG A 53 1.78 -13.01 -2.34
N VAL A 54 1.79 -13.64 -3.52
CA VAL A 54 2.67 -14.76 -3.82
C VAL A 54 4.07 -14.19 -3.96
N VAL A 55 4.91 -14.45 -2.97
CA VAL A 55 6.32 -14.05 -2.97
C VAL A 55 7.15 -15.29 -3.21
N ALA A 56 7.97 -15.26 -4.26
CA ALA A 56 8.91 -16.34 -4.53
C ALA A 56 10.15 -16.20 -3.64
N VAL A 57 10.61 -17.28 -3.02
CA VAL A 57 11.86 -17.28 -2.23
C VAL A 57 12.90 -18.13 -2.95
N VAL A 58 14.01 -17.50 -3.34
CA VAL A 58 15.18 -18.15 -3.95
C VAL A 58 16.20 -18.42 -2.85
N ASP A 59 16.36 -19.70 -2.50
CA ASP A 59 17.36 -20.16 -1.54
C ASP A 59 18.53 -20.81 -2.27
N GLU A 60 19.66 -20.10 -2.35
CA GLU A 60 20.88 -20.62 -2.99
C GLU A 60 21.61 -21.65 -2.12
N SER A 61 21.34 -21.68 -0.81
CA SER A 61 21.94 -22.62 0.14
C SER A 61 21.22 -23.95 0.21
N GLY A 62 19.92 -23.96 -0.10
CA GLY A 62 19.01 -25.09 0.05
C GLY A 62 18.79 -25.53 1.51
N GLN A 63 19.28 -24.77 2.49
CA GLN A 63 19.13 -25.06 3.91
C GLN A 63 18.37 -23.93 4.63
N LEU A 64 18.47 -22.70 4.15
CA LEU A 64 17.93 -21.53 4.85
C LEU A 64 16.40 -21.48 4.82
N SER A 65 15.80 -21.99 3.75
CA SER A 65 14.35 -22.09 3.58
C SER A 65 13.66 -22.94 4.65
N ASP A 66 14.30 -24.01 5.12
CA ASP A 66 13.75 -24.88 6.18
C ASP A 66 13.72 -24.18 7.56
N TYR A 67 14.62 -23.22 7.78
CA TYR A 67 14.67 -22.43 9.01
C TYR A 67 13.78 -21.18 8.96
N LEU A 68 13.32 -20.77 7.79
CA LEU A 68 12.44 -19.62 7.61
C LEU A 68 10.98 -20.04 7.83
N ARG A 69 10.39 -19.54 8.92
CA ARG A 69 8.94 -19.64 9.14
C ARG A 69 8.20 -18.65 8.25
N LEU A 70 8.01 -19.01 6.99
CA LEU A 70 7.31 -18.18 6.03
C LEU A 70 5.79 -18.37 6.13
N PRO A 71 5.00 -17.30 5.99
CA PRO A 71 3.55 -17.40 5.79
C PRO A 71 3.21 -18.24 4.55
N PRO A 72 2.01 -18.85 4.47
CA PRO A 72 1.59 -19.68 3.34
C PRO A 72 1.53 -18.94 1.99
N THR A 73 1.60 -17.61 2.01
CA THR A 73 1.68 -16.74 0.82
C THR A 73 3.07 -16.76 0.16
N PHE A 74 4.07 -17.37 0.78
CA PHE A 74 5.42 -17.47 0.20
C PHE A 74 5.60 -18.83 -0.45
N VAL A 75 6.03 -18.83 -1.70
CA VAL A 75 6.37 -20.05 -2.44
C VAL A 75 7.89 -20.15 -2.50
N VAL A 76 8.44 -21.17 -1.84
CA VAL A 76 9.88 -21.43 -1.86
C VAL A 76 10.24 -22.19 -3.14
N ASP A 77 11.14 -21.63 -3.93
CA ASP A 77 11.70 -22.29 -5.10
C ASP A 77 13.22 -22.40 -4.95
N TRP A 78 13.69 -23.63 -4.75
CA TRP A 78 15.09 -23.99 -4.49
C TRP A 78 15.86 -24.30 -5.78
N ARG A 79 15.16 -24.46 -6.92
CA ARG A 79 15.78 -24.77 -8.20
C ARG A 79 15.02 -24.10 -9.33
N THR A 80 15.78 -23.49 -10.24
CA THR A 80 15.43 -23.33 -11.67
C THR A 80 14.78 -22.02 -12.14
N ARG A 81 14.85 -20.91 -11.40
CA ARG A 81 14.46 -19.60 -11.96
C ARG A 81 15.59 -18.58 -11.90
N THR A 82 15.99 -18.07 -13.07
CA THR A 82 16.89 -16.92 -13.14
C THR A 82 16.19 -15.69 -12.58
N VAL A 83 16.96 -14.79 -11.97
CA VAL A 83 16.46 -13.50 -11.46
C VAL A 83 15.65 -12.75 -12.53
N ASP A 84 16.04 -12.88 -13.80
CA ASP A 84 15.34 -12.28 -14.94
C ASP A 84 13.94 -12.86 -15.17
N SER A 85 13.76 -14.16 -14.95
CA SER A 85 12.44 -14.81 -15.07
C SER A 85 11.51 -14.38 -13.92
N LEU A 86 12.06 -14.24 -12.71
CA LEU A 86 11.31 -13.76 -11.54
C LEU A 86 10.93 -12.29 -11.68
N ARG A 87 11.84 -11.47 -12.19
CA ARG A 87 11.55 -10.07 -12.54
C ARG A 87 10.41 -9.99 -13.56
N SER A 88 10.46 -10.80 -14.62
CA SER A 88 9.41 -10.83 -15.65
C SER A 88 8.04 -11.25 -15.08
N MET A 89 8.02 -12.17 -14.12
CA MET A 89 6.79 -12.61 -13.44
C MET A 89 6.24 -11.57 -12.45
N VAL A 90 7.12 -10.80 -11.81
CA VAL A 90 6.73 -9.65 -10.99
C VAL A 90 6.18 -8.54 -11.88
N ASP A 91 6.76 -8.34 -13.06
CA ASP A 91 6.30 -7.35 -14.03
C ASP A 91 4.96 -7.73 -14.66
N SER A 92 4.72 -9.01 -14.91
CA SER A 92 3.44 -9.54 -15.40
C SER A 92 2.33 -9.61 -14.32
N GLY A 93 2.65 -9.30 -13.06
CA GLY A 93 1.70 -9.37 -11.94
C GLY A 93 1.39 -10.79 -11.46
N SER A 94 2.13 -11.79 -11.93
CA SER A 94 1.98 -13.19 -11.49
C SER A 94 2.65 -13.45 -10.13
N LEU A 95 3.63 -12.63 -9.76
CA LEU A 95 4.28 -12.60 -8.45
C LEU A 95 4.19 -11.20 -7.85
N SER A 96 3.97 -11.11 -6.54
CA SER A 96 4.02 -9.83 -5.82
C SER A 96 5.46 -9.35 -5.60
N GLY A 97 6.42 -10.28 -5.59
CA GLY A 97 7.84 -10.01 -5.39
C GLY A 97 8.65 -11.29 -5.30
N TYR A 98 9.97 -11.15 -5.15
CA TYR A 98 10.84 -12.27 -4.83
C TYR A 98 11.90 -11.88 -3.80
N LEU A 99 12.30 -12.84 -2.97
CA LEU A 99 13.36 -12.75 -1.96
C LEU A 99 14.52 -13.63 -2.40
N VAL A 100 15.73 -13.07 -2.46
CA VAL A 100 16.96 -13.80 -2.75
C VAL A 100 17.76 -13.97 -1.47
N LEU A 101 18.06 -15.23 -1.16
CA LEU A 101 18.84 -15.66 -0.01
C LEU A 101 20.15 -16.26 -0.50
N PRO A 102 21.24 -15.49 -0.49
CA PRO A 102 22.54 -16.00 -0.91
C PRO A 102 23.10 -16.99 0.10
N ALA A 103 23.83 -18.00 -0.38
CA ALA A 103 24.43 -19.01 0.49
C ALA A 103 25.45 -18.42 1.49
N SER A 104 25.99 -17.23 1.21
CA SER A 104 26.88 -16.48 2.10
C SER A 104 26.21 -16.03 3.40
N LEU A 105 24.87 -16.05 3.50
CA LEU A 105 24.15 -15.83 4.76
C LEU A 105 24.53 -16.85 5.84
N LEU A 106 24.86 -18.10 5.44
CA LEU A 106 25.31 -19.13 6.38
C LEU A 106 26.70 -18.84 6.96
N SER A 107 27.51 -18.05 6.24
CA SER A 107 28.86 -17.65 6.66
C SER A 107 28.88 -16.31 7.41
N GLY A 108 27.73 -15.63 7.53
CA GLY A 108 27.61 -14.33 8.20
C GLY A 108 27.97 -13.10 7.34
N ASP A 109 28.31 -13.30 6.06
CA ASP A 109 28.78 -12.24 5.14
C ASP A 109 27.77 -11.90 4.01
N GLY A 110 26.58 -12.50 4.04
CA GLY A 110 25.53 -12.29 3.04
C GLY A 110 24.45 -11.30 3.48
N GLU A 111 23.78 -10.67 2.50
CA GLU A 111 22.59 -9.86 2.73
C GLU A 111 21.42 -10.40 1.90
N ALA A 112 20.26 -10.57 2.51
CA ALA A 112 19.05 -10.99 1.80
C ALA A 112 18.51 -9.81 0.98
N SER A 113 18.17 -10.06 -0.29
CA SER A 113 17.70 -9.01 -1.21
C SER A 113 16.23 -9.24 -1.58
N PHE A 114 15.38 -8.24 -1.38
CA PHE A 114 13.95 -8.31 -1.74
C PHE A 114 13.61 -7.38 -2.89
N TYR A 115 12.84 -7.87 -3.86
CA TYR A 115 12.35 -7.09 -5.01
C TYR A 115 10.83 -7.19 -5.14
N SER A 116 10.16 -6.03 -5.28
CA SER A 116 8.71 -5.93 -5.54
C SER A 116 8.40 -4.71 -6.40
N LYS A 117 7.35 -4.81 -7.23
CA LYS A 117 6.88 -3.74 -8.13
C LYS A 117 6.05 -2.66 -7.42
N GLY A 118 5.49 -2.97 -6.24
CA GLY A 118 4.64 -2.06 -5.47
C GLY A 118 5.38 -1.42 -4.29
N GLY A 119 4.86 -0.32 -3.76
CA GLY A 119 5.37 0.36 -2.55
C GLY A 119 5.39 -0.49 -1.26
N GLY A 120 5.05 -1.78 -1.35
CA GLY A 120 5.19 -2.77 -0.27
C GLY A 120 6.63 -3.25 -0.02
N GLY A 121 7.61 -2.87 -0.87
CA GLY A 121 9.03 -3.19 -0.64
C GLY A 121 9.57 -2.70 0.71
N ILE A 122 9.08 -1.54 1.20
CA ILE A 122 9.49 -0.96 2.48
C ILE A 122 8.96 -1.79 3.66
N LEU A 123 7.70 -2.23 3.59
CA LEU A 123 7.04 -3.00 4.66
C LEU A 123 7.61 -4.43 4.80
N VAL A 124 8.01 -5.04 3.67
CA VAL A 124 8.64 -6.36 3.69
C VAL A 124 10.07 -6.30 4.19
N GLY A 125 10.83 -5.24 3.86
CA GLY A 125 12.17 -5.01 4.40
C GLY A 125 12.18 -4.92 5.93
N GLU A 126 11.18 -4.26 6.52
CA GLU A 126 11.04 -4.12 7.98
C GLU A 126 10.63 -5.43 8.67
N ALA A 127 9.78 -6.25 8.03
CA ALA A 127 9.43 -7.56 8.53
C ALA A 127 10.63 -8.53 8.53
N LEU A 128 11.50 -8.43 7.51
CA LEU A 128 12.69 -9.27 7.40
C LEU A 128 13.80 -8.86 8.37
N SER A 129 14.01 -7.56 8.63
CA SER A 129 15.00 -7.10 9.62
C SER A 129 14.65 -7.55 11.05
N HIS A 130 13.36 -7.56 11.38
CA HIS A 130 12.88 -8.08 12.67
C HIS A 130 13.00 -9.60 12.79
N ALA A 131 12.76 -10.34 11.70
CA ALA A 131 12.89 -11.80 11.69
C ALA A 131 14.35 -12.27 11.89
N VAL A 132 15.32 -11.53 11.35
CA VAL A 132 16.76 -11.84 11.50
C VAL A 132 17.30 -11.44 12.88
N THR A 133 16.78 -10.38 13.50
CA THR A 133 17.26 -9.90 14.82
C THR A 133 16.75 -10.74 15.99
N THR A 134 15.69 -11.54 15.79
CA THR A 134 15.06 -12.33 16.87
C THR A 134 15.48 -13.81 16.84
N ALA A 135 16.50 -14.18 16.06
CA ALA A 135 17.06 -15.53 15.98
C ALA A 135 18.40 -15.64 16.71
#